data_AF-A0A971W7M2-F1
#
_entry.id   AF-A0A971W7M2-F1
#
_cell.length_a   1.000
_cell.length_b   1.000
_cell.length_c   1.000
_cell.angle_alpha   90.00
_cell.angle_beta   90.00
_cell.angle_gamma   90.00
#
_symmetry.space_group_name_H-M   'P 1'
#
loop_
_entity.id
_entity.type
_entity.pdbx_description
1 polymer ?
#
loop_
_entity_poly.entity_id
_entity_poly.type
_entity_poly.pdbx_seq_one_letter_code
_entity_poly.pdbx_strand_id
1 'polypeptide(L)' 'MVKLLRLIVDQGLEPVLRALKTAQEKQQYSLDIIEFNLARENQAIPLAVKGPVVNPVDIKAYDQLLSGGVEI' A
#
# COMPACT_ATOMS: atom_id res chain seq x y z
N MET A 1 -25.39 -10.00 0.96
CA MET A 1 -25.14 -10.66 -0.34
C MET A 1 -25.59 -9.85 -1.56
N VAL A 2 -26.40 -8.79 -1.43
CA VAL A 2 -26.89 -8.00 -2.59
C VAL A 2 -25.80 -7.13 -3.24
N LYS A 3 -24.82 -6.64 -2.45
CA LYS A 3 -23.77 -5.74 -2.94
C LYS A 3 -22.86 -6.36 -4.01
N LEU A 4 -22.47 -7.64 -3.86
CA LEU A 4 -21.62 -8.32 -4.83
C LEU A 4 -22.36 -8.56 -6.16
N LEU A 5 -23.64 -8.94 -6.09
CA LEU A 5 -24.48 -9.10 -7.27
C LEU A 5 -24.67 -7.77 -8.00
N ARG A 6 -24.87 -6.69 -7.25
CA ARG A 6 -24.93 -5.33 -7.81
C ARG A 6 -23.60 -4.93 -8.47
N LEU A 7 -22.47 -5.23 -7.85
CA LEU A 7 -21.14 -5.03 -8.44
C LEU A 7 -20.95 -5.76 -9.77
N ILE A 8 -21.45 -7.00 -9.87
CA ILE A 8 -21.43 -7.78 -11.12
C ILE A 8 -22.32 -7.13 -12.19
N VAL A 9 -23.48 -6.57 -11.80
CA VAL A 9 -24.36 -5.84 -12.72
C VAL A 9 -23.73 -4.53 -13.18
N ASP A 10 -23.10 -3.78 -12.27
CA ASP A 10 -22.59 -2.44 -12.53
C ASP A 10 -21.25 -2.45 -13.30
N GLN A 11 -20.38 -3.44 -13.05
CA GLN A 11 -19.02 -3.49 -13.63
C GLN A 11 -18.78 -4.69 -14.54
N GLY A 12 -19.69 -5.67 -14.58
CA GLY A 12 -19.54 -6.91 -15.33
C GLY A 12 -18.89 -8.04 -14.53
N LEU A 13 -19.16 -9.27 -14.94
CA LEU A 13 -18.75 -10.48 -14.22
C LEU A 13 -17.22 -10.68 -14.21
N GLU A 14 -16.60 -10.49 -15.36
CA GLU A 14 -15.19 -10.78 -15.58
C GLU A 14 -14.22 -9.90 -14.76
N PRO A 15 -14.38 -8.57 -14.68
CA PRO A 15 -13.54 -7.75 -13.80
C PRO A 15 -13.78 -8.04 -12.31
N VAL A 16 -15.02 -8.35 -11.92
CA VAL A 16 -15.35 -8.72 -10.53
C VAL A 16 -14.68 -10.05 -10.14
N LEU A 17 -14.67 -11.05 -11.04
CA LEU A 17 -13.97 -12.32 -10.81
C LEU A 17 -12.45 -12.12 -10.67
N ARG A 18 -11.86 -11.26 -11.50
CA ARG A 18 -10.43 -10.92 -11.39
C ARG A 18 -10.12 -10.27 -10.04
N ALA A 19 -10.92 -9.28 -9.62
CA ALA A 19 -10.75 -8.60 -8.35
C ALA A 19 -10.94 -9.54 -7.15
N LEU A 20 -11.93 -10.45 -7.23
CA LEU A 20 -12.15 -11.50 -6.23
C LEU A 20 -10.95 -12.45 -6.12
N LYS A 21 -10.39 -12.88 -7.25
CA LYS A 21 -9.22 -13.76 -7.27
C LYS A 21 -8.00 -13.08 -6.63
N THR A 22 -7.74 -11.81 -6.96
CA THR A 22 -6.66 -11.03 -6.34
C THR A 22 -6.88 -10.82 -4.84
N ALA A 23 -8.12 -10.59 -4.41
CA ALA A 23 -8.47 -10.43 -3.02
C ALA A 23 -8.27 -11.76 -2.24
N GLN A 24 -8.65 -12.89 -2.84
CA GLN A 24 -8.43 -14.23 -2.30
C GLN A 24 -6.94 -14.57 -2.16
N GLU A 25 -6.12 -14.28 -3.18
CA GLU A 25 -4.66 -14.48 -3.13
C GLU A 25 -4.00 -13.71 -1.98
N LYS A 26 -4.57 -12.56 -1.61
CA LYS A 26 -4.10 -11.71 -0.50
C LYS A 26 -4.81 -11.98 0.83
N GLN A 27 -5.71 -12.97 0.88
CA GLN A 27 -6.55 -13.28 2.04
C GLN A 27 -7.39 -12.09 2.53
N GLN A 28 -7.78 -11.21 1.61
CA GLN A 28 -8.58 -10.01 1.87
C GLN A 28 -10.02 -10.25 1.41
N TYR A 29 -10.95 -10.49 2.34
CA TYR A 29 -12.33 -10.87 2.01
C TYR A 29 -13.36 -9.74 2.22
N SER A 30 -12.89 -8.51 2.47
CA SER A 30 -13.79 -7.36 2.56
C SER A 30 -14.28 -6.94 1.18
N LEU A 31 -15.57 -6.61 1.09
CA LEU A 31 -16.18 -6.11 -0.14
C LEU A 31 -15.57 -4.77 -0.58
N ASP A 32 -15.15 -3.94 0.38
CA ASP A 32 -14.49 -2.66 0.12
C ASP A 32 -13.14 -2.86 -0.60
N ILE A 33 -12.44 -3.96 -0.32
CA ILE A 33 -11.17 -4.30 -1.00
C ILE A 33 -11.42 -4.75 -2.43
N ILE A 34 -12.54 -5.43 -2.68
CA ILE A 34 -12.94 -5.84 -4.03
C ILE A 34 -13.30 -4.59 -4.85
N GLU A 35 -14.09 -3.68 -4.29
CA GLU A 35 -14.41 -2.37 -4.90
C GLU A 35 -13.15 -1.55 -5.19
N PHE A 36 -12.21 -1.52 -4.24
CA PHE A 36 -10.92 -0.86 -4.44
C PHE A 36 -10.11 -1.50 -5.57
N ASN A 37 -10.00 -2.82 -5.63
CA ASN A 37 -9.25 -3.53 -6.68
C ASN A 37 -9.89 -3.36 -8.07
N LEU A 38 -11.22 -3.24 -8.14
CA LEU A 38 -11.94 -2.89 -9.37
C LEU A 38 -11.66 -1.46 -9.80
N ALA A 39 -11.76 -0.50 -8.88
CA ALA A 39 -11.48 0.90 -9.15
C ALA A 39 -10.01 1.15 -9.52
N ARG A 40 -9.09 0.27 -9.10
CA ARG A 40 -7.65 0.37 -9.33
C ARG A 40 -7.24 0.18 -10.80
N GLU A 41 -8.08 -0.40 -11.66
CA GLU A 41 -7.84 -0.35 -13.12
C GLU A 41 -7.81 1.10 -13.63
N ASN A 42 -8.45 2.04 -12.92
CA ASN A 42 -8.22 3.46 -13.11
C ASN A 42 -6.91 3.86 -12.43
N GLN A 43 -5.83 3.80 -13.22
CA GLN A 43 -4.48 4.32 -13.00
C GLN A 43 -4.28 5.05 -11.66
N ALA A 44 -3.65 4.37 -10.70
CA ALA A 44 -3.09 5.04 -9.53
C ALA A 44 -2.08 6.09 -10.01
N ILE A 45 -2.36 7.36 -9.76
CA ILE A 45 -1.44 8.46 -10.08
C ILE A 45 -0.20 8.27 -9.20
N PRO A 46 0.98 7.99 -9.77
CA PRO A 46 2.18 7.87 -8.98
C PRO A 46 2.45 9.22 -8.33
N LEU A 47 2.40 9.26 -6.99
CA LEU A 47 2.82 10.43 -6.25
C LEU A 47 4.33 10.58 -6.44
N ALA A 48 4.75 11.75 -6.89
CA ALA A 48 6.17 12.06 -6.96
C ALA A 48 6.72 12.05 -5.53
N VAL A 49 7.58 11.08 -5.22
CA VAL A 49 8.31 11.02 -3.95
C VAL A 49 9.40 12.10 -3.98
N LYS A 50 8.98 13.36 -3.92
CA LYS A 50 9.84 14.54 -3.78
C LYS A 50 9.89 14.91 -2.31
N GLY A 51 10.53 14.07 -1.51
CA GLY A 51 10.90 14.39 -0.14
C GLY A 51 12.24 15.12 -0.11
N PRO A 52 12.55 15.88 0.96
CA PRO A 52 13.91 16.33 1.18
C PRO A 52 14.85 15.11 1.22
N VAL A 53 15.92 15.16 0.43
CA VAL A 53 16.99 14.16 0.53
C VAL A 53 17.72 14.43 1.84
N VAL A 54 17.35 13.68 2.87
CA VAL A 54 18.03 13.72 4.17
C VAL A 54 19.26 12.84 4.10
N ASN A 55 20.40 13.38 4.53
CA ASN A 55 21.59 12.57 4.72
C ASN A 55 21.31 11.50 5.77
N PRO A 56 21.77 10.26 5.57
CA PRO A 56 21.67 9.24 6.59
C PRO A 56 22.37 9.74 7.86
N VAL A 57 21.74 9.47 8.99
CA VAL A 57 22.30 9.86 10.29
C VAL A 57 23.59 9.07 10.51
N ASP A 58 24.69 9.75 10.83
CA ASP A 58 25.95 9.10 11.14
C ASP A 58 25.87 8.42 12.52
N ILE A 59 25.74 7.09 12.50
CA ILE A 59 25.63 6.28 13.72
C ILE A 59 26.93 6.34 14.54
N LYS A 60 28.08 6.62 13.93
CA LYS A 60 29.37 6.70 14.63
C LYS A 60 29.42 7.85 15.63
N ALA A 61 28.66 8.92 15.38
CA ALA A 61 28.53 10.04 16.32
C ALA A 61 27.78 9.62 17.61
N TYR A 62 26.86 8.65 17.52
CA TYR A 62 26.19 8.10 18.69
C TYR A 62 27.05 7.09 19.44
N ASP A 63 27.91 6.34 18.74
CA ASP A 63 28.89 5.45 19.39
C ASP A 63 29.80 6.24 20.34
N GLN A 64 30.16 7.48 19.99
CA GLN A 64 30.93 8.38 20.85
C GLN A 64 30.17 8.79 22.11
N LEU A 65 28.84 8.97 22.02
CA LEU A 65 28.00 9.27 23.18
C LEU A 65 27.80 8.03 24.07
N LEU A 66 27.75 6.84 23.48
CA LEU A 66 27.65 5.57 24.19
C LEU A 66 28.97 5.17 24.87
N SER A 67 30.12 5.57 24.30
CA SER A 67 31.45 5.29 24.85
C SER A 67 31.92 6.30 25.91
N GLY A 68 31.07 7.24 26.33
CA GLY A 68 31.38 8.21 27.40
C GLY A 68 31.97 9.54 26.92
N GLY A 69 31.98 9.80 25.62
CA GLY A 69 32.51 11.04 25.03
C GLY A 69 34.02 11.02 24.81
N VAL A 70 34.49 11.88 23.91
CA VAL A 70 35.92 12.17 23.74
C VAL A 70 36.29 13.21 24.79
N GLU A 71 37.30 12.91 25.62
CA GLU A 71 37.93 13.92 26.50
C GLU A 71 38.43 15.08 25.63
N ILE A 72 37.91 16.27 25.90
CA ILE A 72 38.27 17.55 25.25
C ILE A 72 39.60 18.04 25.81
#